data_AF-A0A1F7WJA1-F1
#
_entry.id   AF-A0A1F7WJA1-F1
#
_cell.length_a   1.000
_cell.length_b   1.000
_cell.length_c   1.000
_cell.angle_alpha   90.00
_cell.angle_beta   90.00
_cell.angle_gamma   90.00
#
_symmetry.space_group_name_H-M   'P 1'
#
loop_
_entity.id
_entity.type
_entity.pdbx_description
1 polymer ?
#
loop_
_entity_poly.entity_id
_entity_poly.type
_entity_poly.pdbx_seq_one_letter_code
_entity_poly.pdbx_strand_id
1 'polypeptide(L)'
;MITKELINNLALAGLSRINLSINALDEKLASKIAGAPYNLKHILDMVRYTIKRMDLLIAPVWLPGVNDNEIPKLIELSKDMGVTIGIQNFLNYKYGRNPVKAMSWDIFIDKMKKLENEHGVKLLLTEKDFGIKKTKKLPKPFKKGQVVKAEVVCQGCLKNDFSNITKIRRFYDQKLFK
;
A
#
# COMPACT_ATOMS: atom_id res chain seq x y z
N MET A 1 -8.79 4.33 -14.60
CA MET A 1 -9.77 4.06 -13.51
C MET A 1 -10.09 2.57 -13.54
N ILE A 2 -10.32 1.92 -12.39
CA ILE A 2 -10.63 0.47 -12.34
C ILE A 2 -11.99 0.20 -13.02
N THR A 3 -12.10 -0.86 -13.84
CA THR A 3 -13.33 -1.21 -14.57
C THR A 3 -13.73 -2.66 -14.32
N LYS A 4 -14.99 -3.01 -14.60
CA LYS A 4 -15.49 -4.39 -14.49
C LYS A 4 -14.71 -5.38 -15.36
N GLU A 5 -14.36 -4.97 -16.58
CA GLU A 5 -13.57 -5.76 -17.51
C GLU A 5 -12.17 -6.06 -16.95
N LEU A 6 -11.49 -5.04 -16.42
CA LEU A 6 -10.19 -5.23 -15.77
C LEU A 6 -10.29 -6.17 -14.57
N ILE A 7 -11.32 -6.02 -13.73
CA ILE A 7 -11.55 -6.91 -12.58
C ILE A 7 -11.75 -8.35 -13.05
N ASN A 8 -12.53 -8.58 -14.10
CA ASN A 8 -12.74 -9.91 -14.66
C ASN A 8 -11.42 -10.49 -15.19
N ASN A 9 -10.64 -9.70 -15.95
CA ASN A 9 -9.37 -10.16 -16.52
C ASN A 9 -8.36 -10.52 -15.42
N LEU A 10 -8.31 -9.72 -14.34
CA LEU A 10 -7.46 -10.01 -13.18
C LEU A 10 -7.91 -11.28 -12.44
N ALA A 11 -9.22 -11.47 -12.27
CA ALA A 11 -9.76 -12.69 -11.67
C ALA A 11 -9.41 -13.93 -12.50
N LEU A 12 -9.59 -13.85 -13.83
CA LEU A 12 -9.25 -14.93 -14.76
C LEU A 12 -7.75 -15.25 -14.77
N ALA A 13 -6.89 -14.23 -14.61
CA ALA A 13 -5.45 -14.41 -14.48
C ALA A 13 -5.01 -15.01 -13.12
N GLY A 14 -5.95 -15.25 -12.20
CA GLY A 14 -5.68 -15.85 -10.90
C GLY A 14 -5.29 -14.86 -9.81
N LEU A 15 -5.57 -13.55 -9.97
CA LEU A 15 -5.33 -12.58 -8.91
C LEU A 15 -6.22 -12.87 -7.69
N SER A 16 -5.60 -13.14 -6.55
CA SER A 16 -6.33 -13.56 -5.35
C SER A 16 -6.96 -12.41 -4.56
N ARG A 17 -6.37 -11.21 -4.57
CA ARG A 17 -6.83 -10.07 -3.77
C ARG A 17 -6.51 -8.73 -4.42
N ILE A 18 -7.43 -7.76 -4.27
CA ILE A 18 -7.19 -6.34 -4.56
C ILE A 18 -7.17 -5.53 -3.27
N ASN A 19 -6.13 -4.71 -3.07
CA ASN A 19 -6.10 -3.70 -2.00
C ASN A 19 -6.46 -2.34 -2.61
N LEU A 20 -7.56 -1.74 -2.15
CA LEU A 20 -8.08 -0.50 -2.71
C LEU A 20 -7.98 0.64 -1.72
N SER A 21 -7.25 1.70 -2.09
CA SER A 21 -7.10 2.89 -1.25
C SER A 21 -8.32 3.81 -1.39
N ILE A 22 -9.13 3.87 -0.34
CA ILE A 22 -10.25 4.80 -0.17
C ILE A 22 -9.96 5.62 1.08
N ASN A 23 -9.59 6.89 0.93
CA ASN A 23 -9.09 7.71 2.04
C ASN A 23 -10.17 8.60 2.68
N ALA A 24 -11.34 8.73 2.04
CA ALA A 24 -12.50 9.48 2.51
C ALA A 24 -13.76 9.01 1.78
N LEU A 25 -14.91 9.15 2.43
CA LEU A 25 -16.26 9.03 1.87
C LEU A 25 -16.91 10.38 1.55
N ASP A 26 -16.26 11.48 1.90
CA ASP A 26 -16.50 12.78 1.28
C ASP A 26 -15.75 12.89 -0.06
N GLU A 27 -16.47 13.05 -1.17
CA GLU A 27 -15.87 13.03 -2.51
C GLU A 27 -14.90 14.19 -2.75
N LYS A 28 -15.18 15.36 -2.16
CA LYS A 28 -14.32 16.56 -2.27
C LYS A 28 -12.99 16.34 -1.55
N LEU A 29 -13.04 15.80 -0.33
CA LEU A 29 -11.86 15.42 0.44
C LEU A 29 -11.09 14.29 -0.21
N ALA A 30 -11.78 13.26 -0.72
CA ALA A 30 -11.15 12.15 -1.45
C ALA A 30 -10.39 12.66 -2.67
N SER A 31 -10.99 13.55 -3.46
CA SER A 31 -10.35 14.20 -4.61
C SER A 31 -9.16 15.05 -4.20
N LYS A 32 -9.28 15.81 -3.10
CA LYS A 32 -8.17 16.61 -2.54
C LYS A 32 -6.99 15.73 -2.12
N ILE A 33 -7.24 14.62 -1.43
CA ILE A 33 -6.19 13.68 -0.99
C ILE A 33 -5.55 12.98 -2.19
N ALA A 34 -6.35 12.58 -3.19
CA ALA A 34 -5.85 11.95 -4.41
C ALA A 34 -5.04 12.92 -5.30
N GLY A 35 -5.29 14.22 -5.19
CA GLY A 35 -4.71 15.23 -6.08
C GLY A 35 -5.24 15.14 -7.52
N ALA A 36 -6.43 14.56 -7.69
CA ALA A 36 -7.10 14.36 -8.98
C ALA A 36 -8.61 14.15 -8.74
N PRO A 37 -9.47 14.32 -9.77
CA PRO A 37 -10.88 13.99 -9.66
C PRO A 37 -11.07 12.53 -9.21
N TYR A 38 -11.80 12.34 -8.12
CA TYR A 38 -12.05 11.03 -7.53
C TYR A 38 -13.56 10.76 -7.53
N ASN A 39 -14.03 9.93 -8.47
CA ASN A 39 -15.44 9.56 -8.52
C ASN A 39 -15.70 8.45 -7.48
N LEU A 40 -16.17 8.84 -6.30
CA LEU A 40 -16.35 7.92 -5.18
C LEU A 40 -17.42 6.88 -5.49
N LYS A 41 -18.52 7.28 -6.13
CA LYS A 41 -19.60 6.37 -6.52
C LYS A 41 -19.08 5.22 -7.38
N HIS A 42 -18.30 5.53 -8.41
CA HIS A 42 -17.70 4.53 -9.29
C HIS A 42 -16.77 3.59 -8.52
N ILE A 43 -15.96 4.12 -7.59
CA ILE A 43 -15.08 3.29 -6.76
C ILE A 43 -15.88 2.32 -5.89
N LEU A 44 -16.93 2.79 -5.21
CA LEU A 44 -17.78 1.94 -4.37
C LEU A 44 -18.52 0.89 -5.20
N ASP A 45 -18.97 1.23 -6.41
CA ASP A 45 -19.56 0.26 -7.35
C ASP A 45 -18.55 -0.83 -7.74
N MET A 46 -17.28 -0.47 -7.95
CA MET A 46 -16.22 -1.42 -8.27
C MET A 46 -15.82 -2.28 -7.07
N VAL A 47 -15.89 -1.75 -5.85
CA VAL A 47 -15.75 -2.56 -4.62
C VAL A 47 -16.83 -3.65 -4.59
N ARG A 48 -18.11 -3.26 -4.71
CA ARG A 48 -19.24 -4.22 -4.71
C ARG A 48 -19.16 -5.24 -5.85
N TYR A 49 -18.56 -4.86 -6.98
CA TYR A 49 -18.34 -5.77 -8.10
C TYR A 49 -17.19 -6.76 -7.85
N THR A 50 -16.11 -6.30 -7.19
CA THR A 50 -14.89 -7.08 -6.92
C THR A 50 -15.12 -8.14 -5.85
N ILE A 51 -15.82 -7.80 -4.74
CA ILE A 51 -16.05 -8.71 -3.60
C ILE A 51 -16.76 -10.03 -3.98
N LYS A 52 -17.45 -10.06 -5.13
CA LYS A 52 -18.13 -11.26 -5.65
C LYS A 52 -17.21 -12.20 -6.44
N ARG A 53 -15.94 -11.84 -6.64
CA ARG A 53 -15.01 -12.50 -7.58
C ARG A 53 -13.67 -12.83 -6.97
N MET A 54 -13.18 -11.99 -6.05
CA MET A 54 -11.90 -12.16 -5.37
C MET A 54 -11.92 -11.40 -4.04
N ASP A 55 -10.91 -11.64 -3.21
CA ASP A 55 -10.77 -10.89 -1.97
C ASP A 55 -10.56 -9.40 -2.24
N LEU A 56 -11.09 -8.56 -1.36
CA LEU A 56 -10.84 -7.13 -1.36
C LEU A 56 -10.48 -6.64 0.04
N LEU A 57 -9.49 -5.76 0.12
CA LEU A 57 -9.13 -5.04 1.33
C LEU A 57 -9.22 -3.53 1.08
N ILE A 58 -9.93 -2.81 1.95
CA ILE A 58 -9.96 -1.35 1.93
C ILE A 58 -8.72 -0.85 2.68
N ALA A 59 -7.88 -0.04 2.03
CA ALA A 59 -6.56 0.34 2.52
C ALA A 59 -6.41 1.87 2.67
N PRO A 60 -7.13 2.53 3.59
CA PRO A 60 -7.00 3.97 3.78
C PRO A 60 -5.62 4.32 4.37
N VAL A 61 -5.13 5.50 4.04
CA VAL A 61 -4.02 6.15 4.74
C VAL A 61 -4.60 7.16 5.73
N TRP A 62 -4.23 7.05 6.99
CA TRP A 62 -4.63 8.01 8.02
C TRP A 62 -3.69 9.23 7.97
N LEU A 63 -4.22 10.37 7.52
CA LEU A 63 -3.56 11.67 7.47
C LEU A 63 -4.00 12.50 8.68
N PRO A 64 -3.17 12.64 9.73
CA PRO A 64 -3.54 13.37 10.94
C PRO A 64 -3.98 14.80 10.64
N GLY A 65 -5.14 15.20 11.15
CA GLY A 65 -5.75 16.52 10.94
C GLY A 65 -6.47 16.70 9.61
N VAL A 66 -6.48 15.70 8.72
CA VAL A 66 -7.07 15.81 7.37
C VAL A 66 -8.28 14.90 7.20
N ASN A 67 -8.15 13.62 7.54
CA ASN A 67 -9.22 12.64 7.36
C ASN A 67 -9.54 11.85 8.64
N ASP A 68 -9.22 12.39 9.82
CA ASP A 68 -9.49 11.71 11.10
C ASP A 68 -10.96 11.27 11.22
N ASN A 69 -11.90 12.14 10.81
CA ASN A 69 -13.33 11.88 10.88
C ASN A 69 -13.83 10.87 9.84
N GLU A 70 -13.00 10.54 8.84
CA GLU A 70 -13.34 9.56 7.81
C GLU A 70 -12.95 8.14 8.22
N ILE A 71 -11.97 7.99 9.12
CA ILE A 71 -11.49 6.67 9.55
C ILE A 71 -12.62 5.82 10.18
N PRO A 72 -13.41 6.32 11.17
CA PRO A 72 -14.55 5.57 11.69
C PRO A 72 -15.60 5.21 10.63
N LYS A 73 -15.86 6.12 9.67
CA LYS A 73 -16.84 5.88 8.60
C LYS A 73 -16.38 4.77 7.65
N LEU A 74 -15.08 4.74 7.34
CA LEU A 74 -14.49 3.70 6.49
C LEU A 74 -14.46 2.34 7.20
N ILE A 75 -14.27 2.33 8.53
CA ILE A 75 -14.42 1.12 9.34
C ILE A 75 -15.85 0.57 9.22
N GLU A 76 -16.87 1.40 9.44
CA GLU A 76 -18.27 0.96 9.30
C GLU A 76 -18.59 0.52 7.88
N LEU A 77 -18.13 1.24 6.85
CA LEU A 77 -18.27 0.80 5.46
C LEU A 77 -17.67 -0.59 5.22
N SER A 78 -16.49 -0.86 5.78
CA SER A 78 -15.82 -2.15 5.63
C SER A 78 -16.62 -3.28 6.29
N LYS A 79 -17.22 -3.01 7.47
CA LYS A 79 -18.12 -3.94 8.17
C LYS A 79 -19.38 -4.21 7.36
N ASP A 80 -20.04 -3.16 6.88
CA ASP A 80 -21.26 -3.26 6.06
C ASP A 80 -21.04 -4.07 4.79
N MET A 81 -19.86 -3.95 4.19
CA MET A 81 -19.49 -4.68 2.97
C MET A 81 -18.91 -6.08 3.25
N GLY A 82 -18.64 -6.43 4.51
CA GLY A 82 -18.00 -7.69 4.88
C GLY A 82 -16.57 -7.83 4.37
N VAL A 83 -15.82 -6.72 4.26
CA VAL A 83 -14.44 -6.69 3.74
C VAL A 83 -13.45 -6.29 4.82
N THR A 84 -12.22 -6.78 4.72
CA THR A 84 -11.14 -6.37 5.64
C THR A 84 -10.73 -4.93 5.38
N ILE A 85 -10.41 -4.19 6.44
CA ILE A 85 -9.79 -2.86 6.36
C ILE A 85 -8.37 -2.88 6.95
N GLY A 86 -7.42 -2.33 6.21
CA GLY A 86 -6.03 -2.16 6.63
C GLY A 86 -5.67 -0.69 6.64
N ILE A 87 -5.88 -0.02 7.77
CA ILE A 87 -5.55 1.40 7.93
C ILE A 87 -4.03 1.55 8.02
N GLN A 88 -3.47 2.46 7.22
CA GLN A 88 -2.03 2.71 7.13
C GLN A 88 -1.67 4.00 7.86
N ASN A 89 -0.60 3.94 8.67
CA ASN A 89 -0.03 5.15 9.26
C ASN A 89 0.70 5.96 8.18
N PHE A 90 0.35 7.25 8.03
CA PHE A 90 1.10 8.13 7.15
C PHE A 90 2.49 8.39 7.70
N LEU A 91 3.51 8.28 6.84
CA LEU A 91 4.92 8.52 7.20
C LEU A 91 5.49 9.64 6.34
N ASN A 92 6.19 10.58 6.99
CA ASN A 92 6.93 11.61 6.28
C ASN A 92 8.21 11.01 5.69
N TYR A 93 8.50 11.33 4.43
CA TYR A 93 9.73 10.95 3.75
C TYR A 93 10.43 12.19 3.19
N LYS A 94 11.77 12.19 3.18
CA LYS A 94 12.61 13.33 2.76
C LYS A 94 12.24 13.90 1.40
N TYR A 95 11.96 13.03 0.42
CA TYR A 95 11.59 13.40 -0.95
C TYR A 95 10.11 13.12 -1.28
N GLY A 96 9.33 12.73 -0.27
CA GLY A 96 7.91 12.44 -0.42
C GLY A 96 7.04 13.69 -0.30
N ARG A 97 5.75 13.55 -0.62
CA ARG A 97 4.75 14.57 -0.29
C ARG A 97 4.51 14.54 1.23
N ASN A 98 4.70 15.68 1.89
CA ASN A 98 4.54 15.82 3.34
C ASN A 98 3.40 16.80 3.68
N PRO A 99 2.14 16.49 3.33
CA PRO A 99 1.01 17.42 3.55
C PRO A 99 0.68 17.63 5.03
N VAL A 100 1.10 16.70 5.90
CA VAL A 100 0.87 16.71 7.35
C VAL A 100 2.09 16.13 8.06
N LYS A 101 2.17 16.30 9.39
CA LYS A 101 3.13 15.55 10.21
C LYS A 101 2.59 14.15 10.49
N ALA A 102 3.44 13.15 10.33
CA ALA A 102 3.18 11.77 10.69
C ALA A 102 2.96 11.66 12.21
N MET A 103 2.06 10.77 12.61
CA MET A 103 1.95 10.37 14.02
C MET A 103 3.01 9.30 14.32
N SER A 104 3.48 9.25 15.57
CA SER A 104 4.35 8.16 16.01
C SER A 104 3.61 6.82 15.94
N TRP A 105 4.36 5.73 15.85
CA TRP A 105 3.78 4.39 15.84
C TRP A 105 3.01 4.07 17.13
N ASP A 106 3.50 4.52 18.29
CA ASP A 106 2.81 4.30 19.57
C ASP A 106 1.42 4.96 19.57
N ILE A 107 1.34 6.22 19.14
CA ILE A 107 0.07 6.96 19.02
C ILE A 107 -0.86 6.28 18.01
N PHE A 108 -0.32 5.85 16.87
CA PHE A 108 -1.11 5.14 15.86
C PHE A 108 -1.68 3.84 16.41
N ILE A 109 -0.86 3.02 17.07
CA ILE A 109 -1.28 1.74 17.66
C ILE A 109 -2.35 1.95 18.73
N ASP A 110 -2.19 2.95 19.61
CA ASP A 110 -3.17 3.23 20.65
C ASP A 110 -4.51 3.72 20.08
N LYS A 111 -4.48 4.56 19.04
CA LYS A 111 -5.70 4.94 18.30
C LYS A 111 -6.37 3.75 17.63
N MET A 112 -5.59 2.88 17.02
CA MET A 112 -6.10 1.66 16.38
C MET A 112 -6.78 0.76 17.40
N LYS A 113 -6.15 0.47 18.56
CA LYS A 113 -6.78 -0.32 19.64
C LYS A 113 -8.08 0.29 20.14
N LYS A 114 -8.13 1.61 20.29
CA LYS A 114 -9.34 2.32 20.70
C LYS A 114 -10.47 2.11 19.68
N LEU A 115 -10.18 2.28 18.38
CA LEU A 115 -11.14 2.04 17.31
C LEU A 115 -11.54 0.56 17.19
N GLU A 116 -10.61 -0.39 17.40
CA GLU A 116 -10.93 -1.83 17.43
C GLU A 116 -12.00 -2.13 18.49
N ASN A 117 -11.85 -1.56 19.69
CA ASN A 117 -12.80 -1.72 20.79
C ASN A 117 -14.13 -1.02 20.52
N GLU A 118 -14.10 0.22 19.99
CA GLU A 118 -15.30 1.01 19.70
C GLU A 118 -16.16 0.38 18.60
N HIS A 119 -15.54 -0.19 17.57
CA HIS A 119 -16.22 -0.72 16.41
C HIS A 119 -16.38 -2.25 16.40
N GLY A 120 -15.76 -2.95 17.35
CA GLY A 120 -15.82 -4.41 17.47
C GLY A 120 -15.17 -5.16 16.31
N VAL A 121 -14.07 -4.62 15.77
CA VAL A 121 -13.38 -5.17 14.59
C VAL A 121 -11.88 -5.23 14.82
N LYS A 122 -11.19 -6.17 14.17
CA LYS A 122 -9.74 -6.24 14.18
C LYS A 122 -9.15 -5.29 13.13
N LEU A 123 -8.31 -4.35 13.55
CA LEU A 123 -7.63 -3.35 12.73
C LEU A 123 -6.10 -3.51 12.76
N LEU A 124 -5.53 -4.07 13.82
CA LEU A 124 -4.10 -4.40 13.92
C LEU A 124 -3.83 -5.74 13.22
N LEU A 125 -3.70 -5.68 11.90
CA LEU A 125 -3.42 -6.84 11.04
C LEU A 125 -1.96 -7.30 11.16
N THR A 126 -1.77 -8.62 11.12
CA THR A 126 -0.48 -9.30 11.23
C THR A 126 -0.21 -10.16 9.99
N GLU A 127 1.02 -10.67 9.83
CA GLU A 127 1.37 -11.61 8.75
C GLU A 127 0.42 -12.81 8.65
N LYS A 128 -0.12 -13.27 9.78
CA LYS A 128 -1.07 -14.39 9.84
C LYS A 128 -2.39 -14.05 9.14
N ASP A 129 -2.87 -12.81 9.28
CA ASP A 129 -4.13 -12.33 8.68
C ASP A 129 -4.04 -12.26 7.14
N PHE A 130 -2.82 -12.14 6.61
CA PHE A 130 -2.54 -12.16 5.17
C PHE A 130 -2.15 -13.54 4.65
N GLY A 131 -2.12 -14.57 5.51
CA GLY A 131 -1.66 -15.90 5.12
C GLY A 131 -0.19 -15.92 4.64
N ILE A 132 0.64 -14.98 5.11
CA ILE A 132 2.04 -14.89 4.69
C ILE A 132 2.79 -16.11 5.23
N LYS A 133 3.35 -16.90 4.31
CA LYS A 133 4.17 -18.08 4.63
C LYS A 133 5.64 -17.73 4.48
N LYS A 134 6.43 -18.00 5.52
CA LYS A 134 7.90 -17.89 5.44
C LYS A 134 8.41 -18.92 4.43
N THR A 135 9.23 -18.47 3.49
CA THR A 135 9.84 -19.31 2.45
C THR A 135 11.37 -19.24 2.51
N LYS A 136 12.05 -20.13 1.78
CA LYS A 136 13.51 -20.11 1.66
C LYS A 136 13.94 -18.78 1.04
N LYS A 137 14.83 -18.08 1.73
CA LYS A 137 15.39 -16.81 1.26
C LYS A 137 16.33 -17.08 0.08
N LEU A 138 16.15 -16.34 -1.01
CA LEU A 138 17.11 -16.39 -2.12
C LEU A 138 18.49 -15.90 -1.66
N PRO A 139 19.59 -16.47 -2.18
CA PRO A 139 20.93 -16.03 -1.83
C PRO A 139 21.09 -14.55 -2.22
N LYS A 140 21.61 -13.75 -1.29
CA LYS A 140 21.95 -12.36 -1.58
C LYS A 140 23.24 -12.37 -2.41
N PRO A 141 23.26 -11.79 -3.63
CA PRO A 141 24.45 -11.82 -4.48
C PRO A 141 25.62 -11.01 -3.90
N PHE A 142 25.35 -10.10 -2.96
CA PHE A 142 26.36 -9.24 -2.33
C PHE A 142 26.29 -9.27 -0.81
N LYS A 143 27.43 -9.05 -0.17
CA LYS A 143 27.59 -8.88 1.28
C LYS A 143 27.79 -7.41 1.64
N LYS A 144 27.41 -7.03 2.86
CA LYS A 144 27.67 -5.67 3.39
C LYS A 144 29.19 -5.43 3.39
N GLY A 145 29.63 -4.34 2.78
CA GLY A 145 31.06 -3.98 2.65
C GLY A 145 31.78 -4.62 1.46
N GLN A 146 31.13 -5.47 0.68
CA GLN A 146 31.73 -6.02 -0.54
C GLN A 146 31.87 -4.91 -1.60
N VAL A 147 33.08 -4.75 -2.12
CA VAL A 147 33.36 -3.87 -3.27
C VAL A 147 33.13 -4.66 -4.54
N VAL A 148 32.34 -4.11 -5.46
CA VAL A 148 32.03 -4.73 -6.76
C VAL A 148 32.27 -3.73 -7.89
N LYS A 149 32.69 -4.24 -9.06
CA LYS A 149 32.74 -3.44 -10.29
C LYS A 149 31.37 -3.48 -10.98
N ALA A 150 30.86 -2.31 -11.34
CA ALA A 150 29.55 -2.12 -11.93
C ALA A 150 29.60 -1.06 -13.04
N GLU A 151 28.70 -1.17 -14.01
CA GLU A 151 28.53 -0.21 -15.10
C GLU A 151 27.22 0.57 -14.91
N VAL A 152 27.25 1.89 -15.18
CA VAL A 152 26.07 2.75 -15.15
C VAL A 152 25.35 2.70 -16.48
N VAL A 153 24.17 2.06 -16.53
CA VAL A 153 23.42 1.94 -17.79
C VAL A 153 22.25 2.93 -17.91
N CYS A 154 21.86 3.60 -16.83
CA CYS A 154 20.82 4.63 -16.85
C CYS A 154 20.88 5.55 -15.62
N GLN A 155 20.42 6.78 -15.79
CA GLN A 155 20.29 7.74 -14.69
C GLN A 155 19.11 7.39 -13.77
N GLY A 156 19.28 7.68 -12.48
CA GLY A 156 18.27 7.51 -11.45
C GLY A 156 17.14 8.51 -11.49
N CYS A 157 16.05 8.20 -10.76
CA CYS A 157 14.87 9.08 -10.66
C CYS A 157 15.09 10.31 -9.78
N LEU A 158 16.14 10.35 -8.95
CA LEU A 158 16.47 11.49 -8.08
C LEU A 158 17.63 12.30 -8.65
N LYS A 159 17.48 13.63 -8.66
CA LYS A 159 18.52 14.56 -9.08
C LYS A 159 19.66 14.55 -8.06
N ASN A 160 20.90 14.34 -8.53
CA ASN A 160 22.15 14.39 -7.76
C ASN A 160 22.38 13.28 -6.72
N ASP A 161 21.79 12.10 -6.90
CA ASP A 161 22.07 10.95 -6.04
C ASP A 161 22.84 9.85 -6.80
N PHE A 162 24.14 9.75 -6.56
CA PHE A 162 25.03 8.72 -7.12
C PHE A 162 24.59 7.29 -6.77
N SER A 163 23.72 7.12 -5.77
CA SER A 163 23.18 5.82 -5.36
C SER A 163 22.08 5.28 -6.29
N ASN A 164 21.56 6.08 -7.22
CA ASN A 164 20.50 5.67 -8.14
C ASN A 164 21.01 5.37 -9.56
N ILE A 165 21.94 4.42 -9.68
CA ILE A 165 22.22 3.74 -10.95
C ILE A 165 21.17 2.64 -11.11
N THR A 166 20.09 2.90 -11.84
CA THR A 166 18.87 2.05 -11.86
C THR A 166 18.99 0.78 -12.72
N LYS A 167 20.20 0.36 -13.11
CA LYS A 167 20.48 -1.01 -13.54
C LYS A 167 21.98 -1.27 -13.44
N ILE A 168 22.41 -1.96 -12.40
CA ILE A 168 23.68 -2.68 -12.48
C ILE A 168 23.35 -4.03 -13.13
N ARG A 169 23.51 -4.13 -14.45
CA ARG A 169 23.25 -5.39 -15.19
C ARG A 169 24.50 -6.23 -15.44
N ARG A 170 25.70 -5.64 -15.33
CA ARG A 170 26.96 -6.35 -15.52
C ARG A 170 27.81 -6.21 -14.28
N PHE A 171 27.79 -7.25 -13.46
CA PHE A 171 28.83 -7.50 -12.48
C PHE A 171 29.89 -8.35 -13.19
N TYR A 172 31.11 -7.81 -13.31
CA TYR A 172 32.24 -8.59 -13.78
C TYR A 172 32.75 -9.42 -12.59
N ASP A 173 32.18 -10.60 -12.38
CA ASP A 173 32.80 -11.61 -11.55
C ASP A 173 33.08 -12.85 -12.41
N GLN A 174 34.36 -13.16 -12.59
CA GLN A 174 34.91 -14.13 -13.52
C GLN A 174 34.61 -15.61 -13.16
N LYS A 175 33.66 -15.92 -12.26
CA LYS A 175 33.54 -17.28 -11.69
C LYS A 175 32.12 -17.78 -11.34
N LEU A 176 31.08 -17.39 -12.07
CA LEU A 176 29.71 -17.91 -11.81
C LEU A 176 28.97 -18.54 -13.00
N PHE A 177 29.70 -18.91 -14.06
CA PHE A 177 29.21 -19.88 -15.05
C PHE A 177 30.23 -21.01 -15.20
N LYS A 178 30.11 -22.03 -14.35
CA LYS A 178 30.54 -23.41 -14.61
C LYS A 178 29.53 -24.34 -13.96
#